data_AF-K1R5Q3-F1
#
_entry.id   AF-K1R5Q3-F1
#
_cell.length_a   1.000
_cell.length_b   1.000
_cell.length_c   1.000
_cell.angle_alpha   90.00
_cell.angle_beta   90.00
_cell.angle_gamma   90.00
#
_symmetry.space_group_name_H-M   'P 1'
#
loop_
_entity.id
_entity.type
_entity.pdbx_description
1 polymer ?
#
loop_
_entity_poly.entity_id
_entity_poly.type
_entity_poly.pdbx_seq_one_letter_code
_entity_poly.pdbx_strand_id
1 'polypeptide(L)'
;MYGVVGKCRTHNLTIDCKVDMFDKIIKPILLYGCEVWGFHNSNLLEKLHLKFCKHILNLRTSTPNFMVYGELGRYPLTINVKVRMISFWGKLVNFQNSKLSAKLFNVLKNFNNPWCEAIKKTLNHFLT
;
A
#
# COMPACT_ATOMS: atom_id res chain seq x y z
N MET A 1 -8.87 -12.14 -2.48
CA MET A 1 -9.98 -11.32 -1.92
C MET A 1 -11.27 -12.12 -1.78
N TYR A 2 -11.92 -12.55 -2.87
CA TYR A 2 -13.24 -13.22 -2.78
C TYR A 2 -13.24 -14.52 -1.98
N GLY A 3 -12.17 -15.31 -2.02
CA GLY A 3 -12.05 -16.51 -1.16
C GLY A 3 -12.04 -16.18 0.34
N VAL A 4 -11.42 -15.08 0.75
CA VAL A 4 -11.42 -14.61 2.15
C VAL A 4 -12.83 -14.18 2.56
N VAL A 5 -13.48 -13.38 1.71
CA VAL A 5 -14.86 -12.94 1.90
C VAL A 5 -15.82 -14.13 1.99
N GLY A 6 -15.68 -15.13 1.12
CA GLY A 6 -16.49 -16.34 1.14
C GLY A 6 -16.39 -17.07 2.47
N LYS A 7 -15.17 -17.32 2.95
CA LYS A 7 -14.91 -17.92 4.27
C LYS A 7 -15.45 -17.07 5.43
N CYS A 8 -15.36 -15.75 5.33
CA CYS A 8 -15.91 -14.85 6.35
C CYS A 8 -17.43 -14.92 6.45
N ARG A 9 -18.12 -15.18 5.32
CA ARG A 9 -19.57 -15.35 5.26
C ARG A 9 -20.01 -16.71 5.78
N THR A 10 -19.29 -17.79 5.47
CA THR A 10 -19.62 -19.13 5.98
C THR A 10 -19.52 -19.21 7.50
N HIS A 11 -18.56 -18.49 8.10
CA HIS A 11 -18.32 -18.51 9.54
C HIS A 11 -18.94 -17.33 10.30
N ASN A 12 -19.78 -16.50 9.67
CA ASN A 12 -20.44 -15.33 10.27
C ASN A 12 -19.51 -14.47 11.17
N LEU A 13 -18.30 -14.18 10.68
CA LEU A 13 -17.30 -13.46 11.47
C LEU A 13 -17.71 -12.00 11.75
N THR A 14 -17.28 -11.48 12.89
CA THR A 14 -17.38 -10.05 13.24
C THR A 14 -16.60 -9.20 12.24
N ILE A 15 -16.96 -7.91 12.16
CA ILE A 15 -16.34 -6.96 11.23
C ILE A 15 -14.84 -6.86 11.52
N ASP A 16 -14.44 -6.80 12.79
CA ASP A 16 -13.03 -6.71 13.20
C ASP A 16 -12.21 -7.90 12.70
N CYS A 17 -12.73 -9.12 12.86
CA CYS A 17 -12.09 -10.33 12.35
C CYS A 17 -11.94 -10.32 10.83
N LYS A 18 -12.94 -9.82 10.09
CA LYS A 18 -12.88 -9.71 8.63
C LYS A 18 -11.78 -8.74 8.19
N VAL A 19 -11.63 -7.63 8.91
CA VAL A 19 -10.59 -6.64 8.62
C VAL A 19 -9.21 -7.18 9.00
N ASP A 20 -9.07 -7.87 10.13
CA ASP A 20 -7.79 -8.50 10.50
C ASP A 20 -7.35 -9.55 9.47
N MET A 21 -8.27 -10.38 8.98
CA MET A 21 -7.97 -11.30 7.88
C MET A 21 -7.46 -10.59 6.62
N PHE A 22 -7.97 -9.40 6.30
CA PHE A 22 -7.46 -8.60 5.20
C PHE A 22 -6.04 -8.12 5.44
N ASP A 23 -5.76 -7.60 6.64
CA ASP A 23 -4.42 -7.14 7.01
C ASP A 23 -3.39 -8.27 7.00
N LYS A 24 -3.78 -9.49 7.38
CA LYS A 24 -2.86 -10.64 7.46
C LYS A 24 -2.68 -11.37 6.14
N ILE A 25 -3.70 -11.43 5.29
CA ILE A 25 -3.67 -12.24 4.06
C ILE A 25 -3.52 -11.34 2.83
N ILE A 26 -4.40 -10.36 2.68
CA ILE A 26 -4.54 -9.62 1.41
C ILE A 26 -3.49 -8.51 1.33
N LYS A 27 -3.30 -7.75 2.40
CA LYS A 27 -2.32 -6.66 2.48
C LYS A 27 -0.88 -7.07 2.16
N PRO A 28 -0.30 -8.17 2.69
CA PRO A 28 1.07 -8.56 2.32
C PRO A 28 1.20 -8.94 0.85
N ILE A 29 0.17 -9.59 0.26
CA ILE A 29 0.14 -9.92 -1.16
C ILE A 29 0.11 -8.64 -2.01
N LEU A 30 -0.75 -7.69 -1.64
CA LEU A 30 -0.88 -6.41 -2.35
C LEU A 30 0.35 -5.52 -2.23
N LEU A 31 0.98 -5.49 -1.05
CA LEU A 31 2.16 -4.66 -0.78
C LEU A 31 3.47 -5.37 -1.13
N TYR A 32 3.43 -6.54 -1.77
CA TYR A 32 4.64 -7.23 -2.16
C TYR A 32 5.40 -6.41 -3.22
N GLY A 33 6.66 -6.10 -2.94
CA GLY A 33 7.51 -5.31 -3.84
C GLY A 33 7.11 -3.83 -4.01
N CYS A 34 6.15 -3.32 -3.23
CA CYS A 34 5.64 -1.95 -3.38
C CYS A 34 6.71 -0.86 -3.21
N GLU A 35 7.85 -1.21 -2.61
CA GLU A 35 9.04 -0.37 -2.48
C GLU A 35 9.61 0.05 -3.85
N VAL A 36 9.49 -0.81 -4.86
CA VAL A 36 10.03 -0.58 -6.21
C VAL A 36 8.95 -0.05 -7.16
N TRP A 37 7.78 -0.68 -7.23
CA TRP A 37 6.74 -0.31 -8.22
C TRP A 37 5.68 0.66 -7.69
N GLY A 38 5.60 0.89 -6.38
CA GLY A 38 4.50 1.60 -5.72
C GLY A 38 4.34 3.07 -6.13
N PHE A 39 5.33 3.66 -6.79
CA PHE A 39 5.27 5.04 -7.29
C PHE A 39 4.30 5.23 -8.47
N HIS A 40 4.04 4.18 -9.26
CA HIS A 40 3.33 4.35 -10.52
C HIS A 40 1.81 4.17 -10.39
N ASN A 41 1.33 3.23 -9.57
CA ASN A 41 -0.08 2.80 -9.64
C ASN A 41 -0.71 2.49 -8.27
N SER A 42 -0.72 3.50 -7.38
CA SER A 42 -1.38 3.42 -6.07
C SER A 42 -2.92 3.40 -6.15
N ASN A 43 -3.49 3.94 -7.23
CA ASN A 43 -4.95 4.02 -7.41
C ASN A 43 -5.63 2.64 -7.47
N LEU A 44 -4.96 1.64 -8.04
CA LEU A 44 -5.50 0.29 -8.13
C LEU A 44 -5.59 -0.37 -6.74
N LEU A 45 -4.56 -0.19 -5.91
CA LEU A 45 -4.53 -0.67 -4.53
C LEU A 45 -5.69 -0.09 -3.72
N GLU A 46 -5.91 1.21 -3.88
CA GLU A 46 -6.95 1.93 -3.17
C GLU A 46 -8.36 1.48 -3.60
N LYS A 47 -8.57 1.27 -4.91
CA LYS A 47 -9.83 0.71 -5.42
C LYS A 47 -10.11 -0.68 -4.85
N LEU A 48 -9.10 -1.54 -4.74
CA LEU A 48 -9.25 -2.87 -4.13
C LEU A 48 -9.58 -2.80 -2.64
N HIS A 49 -8.88 -1.93 -1.89
CA HIS A 49 -9.15 -1.70 -0.48
C HIS A 49 -10.58 -1.21 -0.24
N LEU A 50 -11.00 -0.16 -0.95
CA LEU A 50 -12.35 0.40 -0.85
C LEU A 50 -13.42 -0.61 -1.25
N LYS A 51 -13.17 -1.40 -2.30
CA LYS A 51 -14.09 -2.46 -2.72
C LYS A 51 -14.25 -3.50 -1.62
N PHE A 52 -13.18 -3.83 -0.90
CA PHE A 52 -13.23 -4.75 0.23
C PHE A 52 -14.01 -4.16 1.41
N CYS A 53 -13.73 -2.93 1.80
CA CYS A 53 -14.43 -2.23 2.87
C CYS A 53 -15.94 -2.13 2.60
N LYS A 54 -16.33 -1.67 1.41
CA LYS A 54 -17.75 -1.60 0.99
C LYS A 54 -18.42 -2.97 1.01
N HIS A 55 -17.67 -4.02 0.66
CA HIS A 55 -18.21 -5.38 0.64
C HIS A 55 -18.39 -6.00 2.03
N ILE A 56 -17.53 -5.69 3.01
CA ILE A 56 -17.74 -6.14 4.40
C ILE A 56 -18.96 -5.46 5.01
N LEU A 57 -19.11 -4.16 4.77
CA LEU A 57 -20.19 -3.36 5.33
C LEU A 57 -21.51 -3.50 4.54
N ASN A 58 -21.54 -4.30 3.47
CA ASN A 58 -22.67 -4.42 2.55
C ASN A 58 -23.17 -3.07 1.99
N LEU A 59 -22.25 -2.11 1.81
CA LEU A 59 -22.55 -0.78 1.28
C LEU A 59 -22.67 -0.78 -0.24
N ARG A 60 -23.50 0.12 -0.77
CA ARG A 60 -23.61 0.35 -2.22
C ARG A 60 -22.30 0.95 -2.76
N THR A 61 -21.99 0.66 -4.02
CA THR A 61 -20.82 1.22 -4.72
C THR A 61 -20.84 2.75 -4.77
N SER A 62 -22.02 3.36 -4.79
CA SER A 62 -22.28 4.81 -4.77
C SER A 62 -21.89 5.52 -3.46
N THR A 63 -21.62 4.77 -2.39
CA THR A 63 -21.31 5.35 -1.08
C THR A 63 -19.97 6.13 -1.12
N PRO A 64 -19.90 7.35 -0.58
CA PRO A 64 -18.68 8.15 -0.58
C PRO A 64 -17.53 7.45 0.14
N ASN A 65 -16.32 7.51 -0.43
CA ASN A 65 -15.15 6.77 0.08
C ASN A 65 -14.69 7.27 1.46
N PHE A 66 -14.81 8.57 1.73
CA PHE A 66 -14.44 9.15 3.03
C PHE A 66 -15.29 8.59 4.18
N MET A 67 -16.58 8.33 3.92
CA MET A 67 -17.51 7.77 4.90
C MET A 67 -17.14 6.33 5.27
N VAL A 68 -16.81 5.52 4.25
CA VAL A 68 -16.34 4.14 4.43
C VAL A 68 -15.07 4.08 5.31
N TYR A 69 -14.15 5.03 5.12
CA TYR A 69 -12.95 5.12 5.94
C TYR A 69 -13.22 5.58 7.37
N GLY A 70 -14.14 6.52 7.56
CA GLY A 70 -14.56 6.96 8.89
C GLY A 70 -15.21 5.84 9.70
N GLU A 71 -16.11 5.07 9.10
CA GLU A 71 -16.81 3.97 9.77
C GLU A 71 -15.86 2.85 10.23
N LEU A 72 -14.86 2.50 9.41
CA LEU A 72 -13.90 1.45 9.73
C LEU A 72 -12.68 1.95 10.51
N GLY A 73 -12.51 3.27 10.65
CA GLY A 73 -11.31 3.87 11.23
C GLY A 73 -10.02 3.53 10.46
N ARG A 74 -10.11 3.46 9.11
CA ARG A 74 -9.01 2.99 8.26
C ARG A 74 -8.43 4.09 7.37
N TYR A 75 -7.15 3.96 7.09
CA TYR A 75 -6.41 4.86 6.21
C TYR A 75 -6.13 4.24 4.84
N PRO A 76 -5.93 5.07 3.80
CA PRO A 76 -5.48 4.63 2.48
C PRO A 76 -4.22 3.75 2.52
N LEU A 77 -4.21 2.67 1.75
CA LEU A 77 -3.02 1.78 1.66
C LEU A 77 -1.82 2.49 1.03
N THR A 78 -2.09 3.57 0.28
CA THR A 78 -1.07 4.41 -0.33
C THR A 78 -0.08 4.98 0.70
N ILE A 79 -0.53 5.25 1.93
CA ILE A 79 0.34 5.72 3.01
C ILE A 79 1.38 4.65 3.35
N ASN A 80 0.93 3.40 3.52
CA ASN A 80 1.83 2.28 3.80
C ASN A 80 2.84 2.05 2.67
N VAL A 81 2.42 2.22 1.41
CA VAL A 81 3.33 2.13 0.25
C VAL A 81 4.42 3.21 0.34
N LYS A 82 4.04 4.47 0.55
CA LYS A 82 4.99 5.59 0.67
C LYS A 82 6.00 5.36 1.81
N VAL A 83 5.52 4.94 2.98
CA VAL A 83 6.38 4.65 4.15
C VAL A 83 7.41 3.56 3.82
N ARG A 84 6.98 2.47 3.17
CA ARG A 84 7.88 1.39 2.77
C ARG A 84 8.89 1.84 1.73
N MET A 85 8.47 2.61 0.72
CA MET A 85 9.38 3.17 -0.29
C MET A 85 10.47 4.03 0.33
N ILE A 86 10.11 4.95 1.24
CA ILE A 86 11.08 5.81 1.94
C ILE A 86 12.01 4.98 2.82
N SER A 87 11.46 4.00 3.55
CA SER A 87 12.26 3.10 4.40
C SER A 87 13.26 2.28 3.58
N PHE A 88 12.87 1.83 2.39
CA PHE A 88 13.74 1.12 1.46
C PHE A 88 14.83 2.04 0.91
N TRP A 89 14.47 3.26 0.50
CA TRP A 89 15.44 4.26 0.06
C TRP A 89 16.47 4.58 1.13
N GLY A 90 16.06 4.81 2.38
CA GLY A 90 16.98 5.05 3.50
C GLY A 90 17.94 3.88 3.72
N LYS A 91 17.47 2.64 3.58
CA LYS A 91 18.34 1.46 3.60
C LYS A 91 19.35 1.49 2.45
N LEU A 92 18.92 1.79 1.23
CA LEU A 92 19.82 1.85 0.07
C LEU A 92 20.94 2.88 0.23
N VAL A 93 20.63 4.06 0.79
CA VAL A 93 21.63 5.11 1.04
C VAL A 93 22.65 4.67 2.10
N ASN A 94 22.20 3.96 3.13
CA ASN A 94 23.07 3.51 4.23
C ASN A 94 23.94 2.30 3.86
N PHE A 95 23.52 1.43 2.94
CA PHE A 95 24.30 0.27 2.52
C PHE A 95 25.38 0.68 1.51
N GLN A 96 26.59 0.94 2.01
CA GLN A 96 27.78 1.29 1.21
C GLN A 96 28.22 0.09 0.34
N ASN A 97 27.74 0.05 -0.92
CA ASN A 97 28.15 -0.84 -2.02
C ASN A 97 28.18 -2.36 -1.78
N SER A 98 27.87 -2.87 -0.60
CA SER A 98 27.94 -4.30 -0.28
C SER A 98 26.79 -5.10 -0.89
N LYS A 99 25.63 -4.47 -1.08
CA LYS A 99 24.43 -5.08 -1.67
C LYS A 99 24.27 -4.68 -3.14
N LEU A 100 23.85 -5.65 -3.96
CA LEU A 100 23.54 -5.43 -5.38
C LEU A 100 22.52 -4.31 -5.59
N SER A 101 21.51 -4.22 -4.72
CA SER A 101 20.50 -3.18 -4.78
C SER A 101 21.07 -1.77 -4.60
N ALA A 102 22.08 -1.59 -3.74
CA ALA A 102 22.75 -0.31 -3.54
C ALA A 102 23.65 0.08 -4.72
N LYS A 103 24.38 -0.90 -5.28
CA LYS A 103 25.16 -0.69 -6.52
C LYS A 103 24.25 -0.28 -7.68
N LEU A 104 23.14 -1.00 -7.86
CA LEU A 104 22.15 -0.69 -8.89
C LEU A 104 21.55 0.70 -8.69
N PHE A 105 21.25 1.08 -7.44
CA PHE A 105 20.74 2.41 -7.13
C PHE A 105 21.75 3.52 -7.48
N ASN A 106 23.04 3.33 -7.22
CA ASN A 106 24.08 4.30 -7.60
C ASN A 106 24.16 4.49 -9.12
N VAL A 107 24.01 3.41 -9.89
CA VAL A 107 23.91 3.50 -11.36
C VAL A 107 22.63 4.22 -11.76
N LEU A 108 21.48 3.82 -11.20
CA LEU A 108 20.18 4.43 -11.48
C LEU A 108 20.09 5.91 -11.11
N LYS A 109 20.86 6.37 -10.13
CA LYS A 109 20.94 7.79 -9.77
C LYS A 109 21.46 8.63 -10.93
N ASN A 110 22.33 8.07 -11.77
CA ASN A 110 22.90 8.77 -12.93
C ASN A 110 21.93 8.80 -14.11
N PHE A 111 21.01 7.84 -14.20
CA PHE A 111 19.97 7.77 -15.23
C PHE A 111 18.66 8.31 -14.64
N ASN A 112 18.40 9.61 -14.76
CA ASN A 112 17.21 10.33 -14.27
C ASN A 112 15.92 9.46 -14.22
N ASN A 113 15.72 8.74 -13.11
CA ASN A 113 14.70 7.69 -13.03
C ASN A 113 13.42 8.24 -12.38
N PRO A 114 12.23 7.95 -12.93
CA PRO A 114 10.96 8.39 -12.36
C PRO A 114 10.73 7.93 -10.91
N TRP A 115 11.32 6.82 -10.49
CA TRP A 115 11.30 6.35 -9.10
C TRP A 115 12.01 7.32 -8.15
N CYS A 116 13.18 7.83 -8.55
CA CYS A 116 13.94 8.81 -7.78
C CYS A 116 13.19 10.14 -7.67
N GLU A 117 12.52 10.57 -8.74
CA GLU A 117 11.65 11.75 -8.72
C GLU A 117 10.44 11.56 -7.81
N ALA A 118 9.80 10.40 -7.86
CA ALA A 118 8.68 10.08 -7.00
C ALA A 118 9.06 10.15 -5.52
N ILE A 119 10.24 9.65 -5.15
CA ILE A 119 10.75 9.75 -3.77
C ILE A 119 10.98 11.20 -3.39
N LYS A 120 11.65 11.99 -4.24
CA LYS A 120 11.85 13.43 -3.99
C LYS A 120 10.50 14.14 -3.79
N LYS A 121 9.50 13.88 -4.64
CA LYS A 121 8.15 14.42 -4.50
C LYS A 121 7.50 14.02 -3.17
N THR A 122 7.62 12.74 -2.77
CA THR A 122 7.08 12.30 -1.48
C THR A 122 7.75 12.99 -0.30
N LEU A 123 9.08 13.13 -0.32
CA LEU A 123 9.83 13.80 0.76
C LEU A 123 9.49 15.28 0.85
N ASN A 124 9.40 15.98 -0.28
CA ASN A 124 9.05 17.39 -0.30
C ASN A 124 7.65 17.65 0.28
N HIS A 125 6.68 16.77 0.01
CA HIS A 125 5.35 16.86 0.60
C HIS A 125 5.35 16.69 2.14
N PHE A 126 6.33 16.02 2.73
CA PHE A 126 6.41 15.87 4.20
C PHE A 126 7.18 17.01 4.88
N LEU A 127 7.96 17.80 4.13
CA LEU A 127 8.81 18.88 4.64
C LEU A 127 8.15 20.27 4.54
N THR A 128 7.05 20.39 3.80
CA THR A 128 6.20 21.59 3.70
C THR A 128 4.98 21.46 4.59
#